data_AF-A0A1G6G5T5-F1
#
_entry.id   AF-A0A1G6G5T5-F1
#
_cell.length_a   1.000
_cell.length_b   1.000
_cell.length_c   1.000
_cell.angle_alpha   90.00
_cell.angle_beta   90.00
_cell.angle_gamma   90.00
#
_symmetry.space_group_name_H-M   'P 1'
#
loop_
_entity.id
_entity.type
_entity.pdbx_description
1 polymer ?
#
loop_
_entity_poly.entity_id
_entity_poly.type
_entity_poly.pdbx_seq_one_letter_code
_entity_poly.pdbx_strand_id
1 'polypeptide(L)'
;MVKLDIVFSKFIRVRDMRKDGTFICISCNRILPYEQADCGHYINRKHMATRFNEKNCNAQCRSCNRFDEGNLQGYRRGLISKYGESVVLMLESMKNQINKISDFEYKAMIDYYRKETKRLMKEKNMD
;
A
#
# COMPACT_ATOMS: atom_id res chain seq x y z
N MET A 1 -10.29 -2.36 14.12
CA MET A 1 -9.77 -2.27 12.73
C MET A 1 -9.08 -0.95 12.40
N VAL A 2 -9.65 0.22 12.75
CA VAL A 2 -9.10 1.56 12.41
C VAL A 2 -7.61 1.73 12.74
N LYS A 3 -7.14 1.19 13.88
CA LYS A 3 -5.74 1.30 14.29
C LYS A 3 -4.77 0.58 13.35
N LEU A 4 -5.15 -0.60 12.83
CA LEU A 4 -4.32 -1.34 11.87
C LEU A 4 -4.29 -0.62 10.51
N ASP A 5 -5.43 -0.10 10.04
CA ASP A 5 -5.49 0.71 8.82
C ASP A 5 -4.52 1.91 8.86
N ILE A 6 -4.46 2.61 10.00
CA ILE A 6 -3.57 3.77 10.18
C ILE A 6 -2.10 3.36 10.09
N VAL A 7 -1.68 2.33 10.84
CA VAL A 7 -0.26 1.93 10.89
C VAL A 7 0.19 1.28 9.59
N PHE A 8 -0.67 0.47 8.96
CA PHE A 8 -0.40 -0.13 7.66
C PHE A 8 -0.30 0.94 6.56
N SER A 9 -1.23 1.90 6.53
CA SER A 9 -1.17 3.02 5.59
C SER A 9 0.10 3.87 5.75
N LYS A 10 0.56 4.10 6.98
CA LYS A 10 1.84 4.78 7.22
C LYS A 10 3.01 3.93 6.70
N PHE A 11 3.03 2.64 7.01
CA PHE A 11 4.07 1.72 6.53
C PHE A 11 4.19 1.74 5.00
N ILE A 12 3.09 1.57 4.25
CA ILE A 12 3.11 1.54 2.77
C ILE A 12 3.69 2.83 2.19
N ARG A 13 3.27 3.99 2.71
CA ARG A 13 3.77 5.29 2.23
C ARG A 13 5.26 5.47 2.51
N VAL A 14 5.72 5.07 3.70
CA VAL A 14 7.15 5.15 4.08
C VAL A 14 7.99 4.14 3.29
N ARG A 15 7.49 2.93 3.07
CA ARG A 15 8.16 1.89 2.27
C ARG A 15 8.47 2.38 0.86
N ASP A 16 7.46 2.95 0.19
CA ASP A 16 7.54 3.38 -1.22
C ASP A 16 8.15 4.78 -1.41
N MET A 17 8.44 5.49 -0.32
CA MET A 17 9.12 6.78 -0.36
C MET A 17 10.62 6.62 -0.64
N ARG A 18 11.19 7.56 -1.38
CA ARG A 18 12.60 7.68 -1.73
C ARG A 18 13.34 8.52 -0.68
N LYS A 19 14.68 8.43 -0.65
CA LYS A 19 15.50 9.16 0.35
C LYS A 19 15.43 10.69 0.20
N ASP A 20 15.00 11.18 -0.95
CA ASP A 20 14.83 12.61 -1.24
C ASP A 20 13.45 13.16 -0.78
N GLY A 21 12.68 12.39 -0.01
CA GLY A 21 11.36 12.80 0.47
C GLY A 21 10.25 12.73 -0.59
N THR A 22 10.52 12.12 -1.75
CA THR A 22 9.53 11.94 -2.82
C THR A 22 9.05 10.49 -2.94
N PHE A 23 8.00 10.25 -3.72
CA PHE A 23 7.58 8.91 -4.12
C PHE A 23 7.15 8.91 -5.59
N ILE A 24 7.13 7.73 -6.21
CA ILE A 24 6.59 7.52 -7.55
C ILE A 24 5.18 6.96 -7.41
N CYS A 25 4.18 7.64 -7.97
CA CYS A 25 2.81 7.15 -7.96
C CYS A 25 2.68 5.86 -8.77
N ILE A 26 2.19 4.79 -8.14
CA ILE A 26 2.03 3.48 -8.79
C ILE A 26 1.17 3.52 -10.06
N SER A 27 0.21 4.44 -10.17
CA SER A 27 -0.72 4.47 -11.30
C SER A 27 -0.28 5.34 -12.48
N CYS A 28 0.36 6.48 -12.20
CA CYS A 28 0.68 7.48 -13.23
C CYS A 28 2.17 7.80 -13.35
N ASN A 29 3.03 7.15 -12.56
CA ASN A 29 4.49 7.29 -12.57
C ASN A 29 5.03 8.71 -12.27
N ARG A 30 4.18 9.67 -11.93
CA ARG A 30 4.64 10.99 -11.46
C ARG A 30 5.46 10.85 -10.18
N ILE A 31 6.51 11.65 -10.08
CA ILE A 31 7.28 11.86 -8.84
C ILE A 31 6.60 12.99 -8.07
N LEU A 32 6.21 12.76 -6.82
CA LEU A 32 5.58 13.77 -5.97
C LEU A 32 6.18 13.76 -4.55
N PRO A 33 6.04 14.86 -3.77
CA PRO A 33 6.39 14.89 -2.36
C PRO A 33 5.60 13.87 -1.54
N TYR A 34 6.22 13.32 -0.48
CA TYR A 34 5.63 12.32 0.41
C TYR A 34 4.26 12.73 1.00
N GLU A 35 4.04 14.03 1.23
CA GLU A 35 2.79 14.56 1.78
C GLU A 35 1.59 14.30 0.85
N GLN A 36 1.84 14.11 -0.45
CA GLN A 36 0.84 13.78 -1.46
C GLN A 36 0.62 12.28 -1.64
N ALA A 37 1.34 11.44 -0.88
CA ALA A 37 1.18 9.99 -0.92
C ALA A 37 -0.02 9.54 -0.07
N ASP A 38 -0.90 8.75 -0.68
CA ASP A 38 -1.87 7.91 -0.01
C ASP A 38 -1.48 6.43 -0.13
N CYS A 39 -2.06 5.58 0.72
CA CYS A 39 -2.03 4.13 0.56
C CYS A 39 -3.15 3.69 -0.40
N GLY A 40 -2.84 3.64 -1.69
CA GLY A 40 -3.76 3.21 -2.73
C GLY A 40 -3.92 1.69 -2.75
N HIS A 41 -5.13 1.19 -2.97
CA HIS A 41 -5.44 -0.25 -3.02
C HIS A 41 -5.84 -0.64 -4.44
N TYR A 42 -5.20 -1.66 -5.02
CA TYR A 42 -5.61 -2.20 -6.32
C TYR A 42 -6.95 -2.91 -6.24
N ILE A 43 -7.04 -3.94 -5.39
CA ILE A 43 -8.30 -4.56 -4.99
C ILE A 43 -8.86 -3.79 -3.80
N ASN A 44 -10.11 -3.35 -3.93
CA ASN A 44 -10.78 -2.48 -2.96
C ASN A 44 -10.70 -3.02 -1.52
N ARG A 45 -10.48 -2.12 -0.55
CA ARG A 45 -10.36 -2.39 0.89
C ARG A 45 -11.49 -3.24 1.51
N LYS A 46 -12.65 -3.36 0.85
CA LYS A 46 -13.74 -4.26 1.28
C LYS A 46 -13.37 -5.75 1.23
N HIS A 47 -12.37 -6.12 0.42
CA HIS A 47 -11.89 -7.48 0.29
C HIS A 47 -10.81 -7.75 1.34
N MET A 48 -11.19 -8.42 2.44
CA MET A 48 -10.28 -8.63 3.58
C MET A 48 -9.03 -9.47 3.24
N ALA A 49 -9.12 -10.38 2.27
CA ALA A 49 -7.99 -11.20 1.84
C ALA A 49 -6.82 -10.36 1.27
N THR A 50 -7.11 -9.19 0.67
CA THR A 50 -6.11 -8.33 0.04
C THR A 50 -5.93 -6.98 0.74
N ARG A 51 -6.80 -6.63 1.70
CA ARG A 51 -6.79 -5.33 2.39
C ARG A 51 -5.43 -4.95 2.98
N PHE A 52 -4.79 -5.89 3.68
CA PHE A 52 -3.48 -5.68 4.30
C PHE A 52 -2.36 -6.44 3.57
N ASN A 53 -2.58 -6.78 2.30
CA ASN A 53 -1.56 -7.37 1.46
C ASN A 53 -0.66 -6.26 0.92
N GLU A 54 0.63 -6.31 1.28
CA GLU A 54 1.60 -5.29 0.90
C GLU A 54 1.79 -5.13 -0.62
N LYS A 55 1.52 -6.16 -1.43
CA LYS A 55 1.58 -6.07 -2.90
C LYS A 55 0.32 -5.42 -3.49
N ASN A 56 -0.83 -5.61 -2.83
CA ASN A 56 -2.09 -4.95 -3.20
C ASN A 56 -2.06 -3.43 -2.94
N CYS A 57 -1.21 -2.99 -2.02
CA CYS A 57 -1.20 -1.64 -1.49
C CYS A 57 0.13 -0.92 -1.76
N ASN A 58 0.08 0.25 -2.38
CA ASN A 58 1.26 0.99 -2.84
C ASN A 58 1.03 2.50 -2.70
N ALA A 59 2.11 3.27 -2.65
CA ALA A 59 2.01 4.73 -2.66
C ALA A 59 1.36 5.22 -3.96
N GLN A 60 0.29 5.99 -3.79
CA GLN A 60 -0.51 6.52 -4.88
C GLN A 60 -0.78 8.01 -4.62
N CYS A 61 -0.71 8.84 -5.66
CA CYS A 61 -1.00 10.26 -5.49
C CYS A 61 -2.49 10.49 -5.26
N ARG A 62 -2.83 11.56 -4.51
CA ARG A 62 -4.21 11.92 -4.20
C ARG A 62 -5.10 12.07 -5.44
N SER A 63 -4.56 12.60 -6.54
CA SER A 63 -5.25 12.73 -7.83
C SER A 63 -5.74 11.37 -8.34
N CYS A 64 -4.85 10.38 -8.46
CA CYS A 64 -5.24 9.03 -8.90
C CYS A 64 -6.11 8.31 -7.86
N ASN A 65 -5.74 8.37 -6.58
CA ASN A 65 -6.38 7.58 -5.53
C ASN A 65 -7.80 8.09 -5.18
N ARG A 66 -8.00 9.40 -5.09
CA ARG A 66 -9.24 9.99 -4.55
C ARG A 66 -10.19 10.51 -5.63
N PHE A 67 -9.68 10.90 -6.79
CA PHE A 67 -10.46 11.63 -7.80
C PHE A 67 -10.59 10.90 -9.15
N ASP A 68 -9.81 9.84 -9.37
CA ASP A 68 -9.78 9.05 -10.63
C ASP A 68 -10.11 7.58 -10.36
N GLU A 69 -10.96 7.31 -9.35
CA GLU A 69 -11.39 5.95 -8.96
C GLU A 69 -10.23 4.96 -8.76
N GLY A 70 -9.10 5.43 -8.23
CA GLY A 70 -7.90 4.62 -8.03
C GLY A 70 -7.08 4.39 -9.30
N ASN A 71 -7.44 5.01 -10.43
CA ASN A 71 -6.83 4.87 -11.75
C ASN A 71 -6.47 3.40 -12.03
N LEU A 72 -7.50 2.54 -12.05
CA LEU A 72 -7.33 1.09 -11.97
C LEU A 72 -6.43 0.54 -13.08
N GLN A 73 -6.58 1.05 -14.30
CA GLN A 73 -5.77 0.63 -15.45
C GLN A 73 -4.30 1.03 -15.28
N GLY A 74 -4.04 2.26 -14.83
CA GLY A 74 -2.68 2.71 -14.49
C GLY A 74 -2.08 1.91 -13.34
N TYR A 75 -2.88 1.64 -12.30
CA TYR A 75 -2.47 0.84 -11.16
C TYR A 75 -2.07 -0.57 -11.59
N ARG A 76 -2.90 -1.25 -12.40
CA ARG A 76 -2.60 -2.59 -12.91
C ARG A 76 -1.27 -2.62 -13.69
N ARG A 77 -1.05 -1.65 -14.59
CA ARG A 77 0.24 -1.52 -15.31
C ARG A 77 1.41 -1.30 -14.35
N GLY A 78 1.23 -0.46 -13.33
CA GLY A 78 2.23 -0.24 -12.28
C GLY A 78 2.58 -1.50 -11.50
N LEU A 79 1.57 -2.32 -11.15
CA LEU A 79 1.81 -3.61 -10.49
C LEU A 79 2.56 -4.59 -11.38
N ILE A 80 2.21 -4.68 -12.67
CA ILE A 80 2.97 -5.51 -13.63
C ILE A 80 4.42 -5.05 -13.67
N SER A 81 4.66 -3.75 -13.76
CA SER A 81 6.02 -3.20 -13.79
C SER A 81 6.79 -3.44 -12.48
N LYS A 82 6.12 -3.37 -11.32
CA LYS A 82 6.77 -3.47 -10.00
C LYS A 82 6.96 -4.91 -9.52
N TYR A 83 6.01 -5.79 -9.82
CA TYR A 83 5.93 -7.13 -9.24
C TYR A 83 5.76 -8.26 -10.26
N GLY A 84 5.52 -7.93 -11.53
CA GLY A 84 5.21 -8.90 -12.58
C GLY A 84 3.72 -9.26 -12.64
N GLU A 85 3.31 -9.80 -13.80
CA GLU A 85 1.91 -10.14 -14.06
C GLU A 85 1.38 -11.28 -13.19
N SER A 86 2.22 -12.26 -12.84
CA SER A 86 1.82 -13.37 -11.96
C SER A 86 1.30 -12.89 -10.60
N VAL A 87 1.87 -11.81 -10.07
CA VAL A 87 1.40 -11.19 -8.83
C VAL A 87 0.04 -10.53 -9.02
N VAL A 88 -0.21 -9.89 -10.16
CA VAL A 88 -1.50 -9.27 -10.45
C VAL A 88 -2.60 -10.33 -10.53
N LEU A 89 -2.35 -11.42 -11.26
CA LEU A 89 -3.30 -12.53 -11.37
C LEU A 89 -3.57 -13.20 -10.01
N MET A 90 -2.54 -13.31 -9.16
CA MET A 90 -2.72 -13.79 -7.79
C MET A 90 -3.63 -12.86 -6.98
N LEU A 91 -3.40 -11.55 -7.01
CA LEU A 91 -4.24 -10.58 -6.29
C LEU A 91 -5.69 -10.58 -6.78
N GLU A 92 -5.90 -10.70 -8.09
CA GLU A 92 -7.23 -10.79 -8.71
C GLU A 92 -7.97 -12.06 -8.27
N SER A 93 -7.28 -13.21 -8.18
CA SER A 93 -7.88 -14.46 -7.70
C SER A 93 -8.19 -14.45 -6.19
N MET A 94 -7.40 -13.75 -5.38
CA MET A 94 -7.62 -13.62 -3.93
C MET A 94 -8.87 -12.80 -3.57
N LYS A 95 -9.39 -11.97 -4.49
CA LYS A 95 -10.53 -11.06 -4.24
C LYS A 95 -11.76 -11.76 -3.64
N ASN A 96 -12.00 -13.02 -4.03
CA ASN A 96 -13.18 -13.78 -3.62
C ASN A 96 -12.93 -14.66 -2.37
N GLN A 97 -11.73 -14.63 -1.81
CA GLN A 97 -11.39 -15.39 -0.62
C GLN A 97 -11.91 -14.68 0.64
N ILE A 98 -12.46 -15.47 1.55
CA ILE A 98 -12.86 -15.00 2.87
C ILE A 98 -11.64 -15.10 3.78
N ASN A 99 -11.20 -13.97 4.32
CA ASN A 99 -10.15 -13.93 5.33
C ASN A 99 -10.66 -13.23 6.58
N LYS A 100 -10.54 -13.91 7.73
CA LYS A 100 -10.89 -13.38 9.05
C LYS A 100 -9.60 -13.25 9.85
N ILE A 101 -9.32 -12.02 10.29
CA ILE A 101 -8.16 -11.72 11.13
C ILE A 101 -8.61 -11.85 12.58
N SER A 102 -7.97 -12.74 13.33
CA SER A 102 -8.17 -12.88 14.78
C SER A 102 -7.65 -11.67 15.55
N ASP A 103 -8.09 -11.50 16.79
CA ASP A 103 -7.61 -10.41 17.64
C ASP A 103 -6.10 -10.50 17.93
N PHE A 104 -5.56 -11.72 17.98
CA PHE A 104 -4.13 -11.96 18.16
C PHE A 104 -3.36 -11.48 16.93
N GLU A 105 -3.75 -11.91 15.73
CA GLU A 105 -3.13 -11.48 14.46
C GLU A 105 -3.25 -9.96 14.30
N TYR A 106 -4.40 -9.39 14.63
CA TYR A 106 -4.62 -7.95 14.56
C TYR A 106 -3.61 -7.16 15.42
N LYS A 107 -3.38 -7.61 16.66
CA LYS A 107 -2.39 -7.01 17.57
C LYS A 107 -0.96 -7.21 17.05
N ALA A 108 -0.64 -8.41 16.57
CA ALA A 108 0.67 -8.73 16.01
C ALA A 108 1.00 -7.86 14.79
N MET A 109 0.06 -7.71 13.86
CA MET A 109 0.22 -6.86 12.68
C MET A 109 0.43 -5.39 13.04
N ILE A 110 -0.29 -4.87 14.05
CA ILE A 110 -0.09 -3.49 14.51
C ILE A 110 1.33 -3.29 15.03
N ASP A 111 1.83 -4.22 15.84
CA ASP A 111 3.18 -4.13 16.39
C ASP A 111 4.24 -4.23 15.29
N TYR A 112 4.08 -5.19 14.38
CA TYR A 112 4.94 -5.38 13.22
C TYR A 112 5.06 -4.09 12.38
N TYR A 113 3.95 -3.54 11.88
CA TYR A 113 4.01 -2.37 11.00
C TYR A 113 4.52 -1.11 11.72
N ARG A 114 4.33 -1.00 13.04
CA ARG A 114 4.94 0.08 13.83
C ARG A 114 6.46 -0.03 13.88
N LYS A 115 6.98 -1.23 14.14
CA LYS A 115 8.42 -1.50 14.18
C LYS A 115 9.05 -1.29 12.80
N GLU A 116 8.44 -1.85 11.76
CA GLU A 116 8.94 -1.70 10.39
C GLU A 116 8.91 -0.25 9.90
N THR A 117 7.86 0.50 10.20
CA THR A 117 7.81 1.92 9.85
C THR A 117 8.95 2.70 10.52
N LYS A 118 9.23 2.44 11.81
CA LYS A 118 10.33 3.10 12.52
C LYS A 118 11.69 2.72 11.92
N ARG A 119 11.90 1.44 11.60
CA ARG A 119 13.13 0.95 10.95
C ARG A 119 13.35 1.67 9.61
N LEU A 120 12.31 1.74 8.78
CA LEU A 120 12.41 2.38 7.45
C LEU A 120 12.62 3.90 7.53
N MET A 121 12.02 4.60 8.50
CA MET A 121 12.27 6.04 8.70
C MET A 121 13.75 6.30 9.06
N LYS A 122 14.33 5.47 9.94
CA LYS A 122 15.75 5.52 10.29
C LYS A 122 16.66 5.31 9.09
N GLU A 123 16.41 4.27 8.29
CA GLU A 123 17.18 3.96 7.08
C GLU A 123 17.13 5.06 6.02
N LYS A 124 16.07 5.88 6.05
CA LYS A 124 15.88 7.02 5.14
C LYS A 124 16.31 8.35 5.76
N ASN A 125 16.87 8.36 6.98
CA ASN A 125 17.28 9.55 7.73
C ASN A 125 16.13 10.55 7.95
N MET A 126 14.96 10.06 8.34
CA MET A 126 13.73 10.85 8.53
C MET A 126 13.17 10.80 9.96
N ASP A 127 14.06 10.62 10.94
CA ASP A 127 13.72 10.60 12.37
C ASP A 127 13.27 11.96 12.91
#